data_AF-W1Y9V4-F1
#
_entry.id   AF-W1Y9V4-F1
#
_cell.length_a   1.000
_cell.length_b   1.000
_cell.length_c   1.000
_cell.angle_alpha   90.00
_cell.angle_beta   90.00
_cell.angle_gamma   90.00
#
_symmetry.space_group_name_H-M   'P 1'
#
loop_
_entity.id
_entity.type
_entity.pdbx_description
1 polymer ?
#
loop_
_entity_poly.entity_id
_entity_poly.type
_entity_poly.pdbx_seq_one_letter_code
_entity_poly.pdbx_strand_id
1 'polypeptide(L)' 'VLCGGDVLKGDGLDNGAWVAPTVFTDCSDEMTIVREEIFGPVMSILTYESEEEVIRRANDTDYGLAAGIVTA' A
#
# COMPACT_ATOMS: atom_id res chain seq x y z
N VAL A 1 7.47 8.69 -0.54
CA VAL A 1 7.65 7.55 -1.47
C VAL A 1 9.03 6.97 -1.20
N LEU A 2 9.11 5.70 -0.86
CA LEU A 2 10.36 5.00 -0.62
C LEU A 2 11.01 4.56 -1.95
N CYS A 3 10.22 3.99 -2.85
CA CYS A 3 10.63 3.61 -4.20
C CYS A 3 9.43 3.51 -5.15
N GLY A 4 9.70 3.52 -6.46
CA GLY A 4 8.69 3.47 -7.51
C GLY A 4 8.04 4.82 -7.80
N GLY A 5 6.79 4.78 -8.29
CA GLY A 5 6.03 5.96 -8.72
C GLY A 5 6.22 6.34 -10.19
N ASP A 6 7.08 5.61 -10.92
CA ASP A 6 7.43 5.90 -12.30
C ASP A 6 6.52 5.18 -13.29
N VAL A 7 6.27 5.85 -14.43
CA VAL A 7 5.79 5.20 -15.64
C VAL A 7 6.99 4.53 -16.31
N LEU A 8 6.91 3.22 -16.52
CA LEU A 8 8.00 2.47 -17.15
C LEU A 8 7.98 2.71 -18.67
N LYS A 9 9.15 3.03 -19.22
CA LYS A 9 9.40 3.29 -20.65
C LYS A 9 10.74 2.69 -21.06
N GLY A 10 10.97 2.54 -22.36
CA GLY A 10 12.12 1.81 -22.90
C GLY A 10 11.94 0.29 -22.85
N ASP A 11 12.90 -0.45 -23.39
CA ASP A 11 12.93 -1.93 -23.41
C ASP A 11 11.63 -2.60 -23.90
N GLY A 12 10.93 -1.94 -24.83
CA GLY A 12 9.66 -2.42 -25.39
C GLY A 12 8.40 -2.04 -24.60
N LEU A 13 8.51 -1.22 -23.55
CA LEU A 13 7.39 -0.78 -22.70
C LEU A 13 6.68 0.48 -23.22
N ASP A 14 7.17 1.14 -24.27
CA ASP A 14 6.71 2.46 -24.70
C ASP A 14 5.23 2.52 -25.14
N ASN A 15 4.62 1.39 -25.48
CA ASN A 15 3.24 1.30 -26.00
C ASN A 15 2.26 0.62 -25.03
N GLY A 16 2.52 0.63 -23.72
CA GLY A 16 1.60 0.09 -22.71
C GLY A 16 1.40 1.01 -21.50
N ALA A 17 0.50 0.60 -20.59
CA ALA A 17 0.23 1.29 -19.33
C ALA A 17 1.02 0.62 -18.19
N TRP A 18 2.34 0.77 -18.22
CA TRP A 18 3.24 0.12 -17.25
C TRP A 18 3.63 1.08 -16.13
N VAL A 19 3.46 0.63 -14.89
CA VAL A 19 3.81 1.40 -13.69
C VAL A 19 4.75 0.57 -12.82
N ALA A 20 5.77 1.22 -12.26
CA ALA A 20 6.69 0.59 -11.33
C ALA A 20 5.98 0.19 -10.02
N PRO A 21 6.33 -0.96 -9.40
CA PRO A 21 5.92 -1.26 -8.03
C PRO A 21 6.32 -0.12 -7.11
N THR A 22 5.37 0.37 -6.32
CA THR A 22 5.54 1.60 -5.55
C THR A 22 5.32 1.35 -4.06
N VAL A 23 6.25 1.81 -3.23
CA VAL A 23 6.16 1.68 -1.77
C VAL A 23 6.11 3.06 -1.13
N PHE A 24 5.09 3.30 -0.32
CA PHE A 24 4.97 4.46 0.54
C PHE A 24 5.33 4.08 1.99
N THR A 25 6.12 4.92 2.63
CA THR A 25 6.42 4.89 4.07
C THR A 25 5.91 6.17 4.71
N ASP A 26 6.00 6.25 6.03
CA ASP A 26 5.56 7.43 6.80
C ASP A 26 4.08 7.76 6.55
N CYS A 27 3.29 6.71 6.32
CA CYS A 27 1.85 6.82 6.06
C CYS A 27 1.06 6.96 7.37
N SER A 28 -0.06 7.67 7.31
CA SER A 28 -1.03 7.79 8.40
C SER A 28 -2.42 7.29 7.98
N ASP A 29 -3.25 6.92 8.94
CA ASP A 29 -4.59 6.33 8.68
C ASP A 29 -5.55 7.28 7.94
N GLU A 30 -5.31 8.60 7.99
CA GLU A 30 -6.10 9.63 7.29
C GLU A 30 -5.71 9.82 5.81
N MET A 31 -4.60 9.20 5.35
CA MET A 31 -4.18 9.36 3.96
C MET A 31 -5.09 8.56 3.02
N THR A 32 -5.49 9.16 1.90
CA THR A 32 -6.32 8.51 0.88
C THR A 32 -5.74 7.17 0.41
N ILE A 33 -4.41 7.08 0.23
CA ILE A 33 -3.72 5.83 -0.18
C ILE A 33 -3.75 4.71 0.86
N VAL A 34 -4.21 4.97 2.08
CA VAL A 34 -4.42 3.98 3.15
C VAL A 34 -5.89 3.57 3.24
N ARG A 35 -6.83 4.48 2.94
CA ARG A 35 -8.27 4.23 3.07
C ARG A 35 -8.92 3.68 1.79
N GLU A 36 -8.44 4.08 0.62
CA GLU A 36 -9.05 3.71 -0.66
C GLU A 36 -8.27 2.60 -1.37
N GLU A 37 -9.01 1.71 -2.04
CA GLU A 37 -8.42 0.62 -2.83
C GLU A 37 -7.78 1.17 -4.13
N ILE A 38 -6.46 1.06 -4.23
CA ILE A 38 -5.68 1.56 -5.39
C ILE A 38 -5.81 0.64 -6.61
N PHE A 39 -5.97 -0.67 -6.39
CA PHE A 39 -6.07 -1.69 -7.45
C PHE A 39 -4.86 -1.71 -8.42
N GLY A 40 -3.67 -1.44 -7.91
CA GLY A 40 -2.40 -1.42 -8.64
C GLY A 40 -1.23 -1.91 -7.78
N PRO A 41 0.00 -1.93 -8.31
CA PRO A 41 1.17 -2.47 -7.60
C PRO A 41 1.72 -1.47 -6.56
N VAL A 42 0.90 -1.12 -5.57
CA VAL A 42 1.21 -0.11 -4.55
C VAL A 42 1.08 -0.71 -3.15
N MET A 43 2.06 -0.42 -2.30
CA MET A 43 2.08 -0.82 -0.89
C MET A 43 2.28 0.41 0.00
N SER A 44 1.44 0.53 1.03
CA SER A 44 1.58 1.53 2.10
C SER A 44 2.09 0.84 3.36
N ILE A 45 3.18 1.37 3.94
CA ILE A 45 3.77 0.87 5.19
C ILE A 45 3.49 1.87 6.31
N LEU A 46 2.85 1.37 7.38
CA LEU A 46 2.54 2.13 8.58
C LEU A 46 3.14 1.42 9.80
N THR A 47 3.68 2.19 10.73
CA THR A 47 4.13 1.70 12.03
C THR A 47 3.00 1.73 13.05
N TYR A 48 3.09 0.88 14.07
CA TYR A 48 2.18 0.81 15.21
C TYR A 48 3.00 0.49 16.47
N GLU A 49 2.45 0.76 17.65
CA GLU A 49 3.16 0.59 18.94
C GLU A 49 2.65 -0.62 19.74
N SER A 50 1.43 -1.11 19.47
CA SER A 50 0.86 -2.27 20.16
C SER A 50 -0.04 -3.12 19.28
N GLU A 51 -0.20 -4.38 19.67
CA GLU A 51 -1.10 -5.32 18.99
C GLU A 51 -2.56 -4.86 19.05
N GLU A 52 -3.02 -4.35 20.19
CA GLU A 52 -4.39 -3.82 20.33
C GLU A 52 -4.64 -2.64 19.38
N GLU A 53 -3.68 -1.73 19.27
CA GLU A 53 -3.75 -0.60 18.35
C GLU A 53 -3.81 -1.06 16.89
N VAL A 54 -2.93 -1.97 16.46
CA VAL A 54 -2.91 -2.42 15.05
C VAL A 54 -4.15 -3.22 14.69
N ILE A 55 -4.71 -4.01 15.61
CA ILE A 55 -5.98 -4.72 15.40
C ILE A 55 -7.12 -3.71 15.22
N ARG A 56 -7.20 -2.67 16.07
CA ARG A 56 -8.22 -1.62 15.93
C ARG A 56 -8.09 -0.90 14.59
N ARG A 57 -6.87 -0.56 14.18
CA ARG A 57 -6.59 0.13 12.92
C ARG A 57 -6.89 -0.75 11.71
N ALA A 58 -6.54 -2.03 11.74
CA ALA A 58 -6.86 -2.98 10.68
C ALA A 58 -8.37 -3.19 10.49
N ASN A 59 -9.17 -3.01 11.56
CA ASN A 59 -10.62 -3.10 11.51
C ASN A 59 -11.32 -1.76 11.17
N ASP A 60 -10.60 -0.62 11.15
CA ASP A 60 -11.14 0.69 10.75
C ASP A 60 -11.12 0.83 9.22
N THR A 61 -11.92 0.01 8.54
CA THR A 61 -12.02 -0.02 7.09
C THR A 61 -13.43 -0.40 6.67
N ASP A 62 -13.89 0.12 5.53
CA ASP A 62 -15.17 -0.26 4.92
C ASP A 62 -15.09 -1.62 4.20
N TYR A 63 -13.88 -2.20 4.10
CA TYR A 63 -13.59 -3.46 3.43
C TYR A 63 -13.31 -4.59 4.44
N GLY A 64 -13.30 -5.84 3.97
CA GLY A 64 -13.05 -6.99 4.86
C GLY A 64 -12.77 -8.30 4.13
N LEU A 65 -12.23 -8.23 2.91
CA LEU A 65 -12.06 -9.42 2.06
C LEU A 65 -10.93 -10.35 2.55
N ALA A 66 -9.78 -9.79 2.91
CA ALA A 66 -8.59 -10.56 3.28
C ALA A 66 -7.70 -9.78 4.27
N ALA A 67 -7.02 -10.52 5.14
CA ALA A 67 -5.96 -10.03 6.02
C ALA A 67 -4.89 -11.13 6.19
N GLY A 68 -3.61 -10.74 6.29
CA GLY A 68 -2.48 -11.65 6.47
C GLY A 68 -1.64 -11.26 7.68
N ILE A 69 -1.19 -12.25 8.45
CA ILE A 69 -0.35 -12.06 9.64
C ILE A 69 0.88 -12.96 9.51
N VAL A 70 2.05 -12.40 9.81
CA VAL A 70 3.31 -13.15 9.91
C VAL A 70 3.76 -13.07 11.37
N THR A 71 3.79 -14.21 12.05
CA THR A 71 4.20 -14.37 13.46
C THR A 71 5.16 -15.55 13.61
N ALA A 72 5.98 -15.55 14.66
CA ALA A 72 6.86 -16.66 15.04
C ALA A 72 6.10 -17.78 15.77
#